data_AF-A0A1G7P989-F1
#
_entry.id   AF-A0A1G7P989-F1
#
_cell.length_a   1.000
_cell.length_b   1.000
_cell.length_c   1.000
_cell.angle_alpha   90.00
_cell.angle_beta   90.00
_cell.angle_gamma   90.00
#
_symmetry.space_group_name_H-M   'P 1'
#
loop_
_entity.id
_entity.type
_entity.pdbx_description
1 polymer ?
#
loop_
_entity_poly.entity_id
_entity_poly.type
_entity_poly.pdbx_seq_one_letter_code
_entity_poly.pdbx_strand_id
1 'polypeptide(L)' 'MHRINPDKLQQSKWTAVAPKHKEKHFMVTKLVRDEEEKVVQVVLEAVITRREFTLPWQALKDDETWRMGWK' A
#
# COMPACT_ATOMS: atom_id res chain seq x y z
N MET A 1 13.38 1.30 -11.13
CA MET A 1 13.39 0.26 -10.06
C MET A 1 13.47 0.95 -8.71
N HIS A 2 12.32 1.28 -8.09
CA HIS A 2 12.31 1.89 -6.77
C HIS A 2 12.50 0.83 -5.68
N ARG A 3 13.55 0.96 -4.85
CA ARG A 3 13.71 0.13 -3.66
C ARG A 3 12.74 0.60 -2.58
N ILE A 4 11.59 -0.04 -2.50
CA ILE A 4 10.66 0.11 -1.40
C ILE A 4 11.22 -0.67 -0.20
N ASN A 5 11.37 0.00 0.94
CA ASN A 5 11.69 -0.64 2.19
C ASN A 5 10.39 -1.00 2.92
N PRO A 6 10.08 -2.30 3.10
CA PRO A 6 8.80 -2.72 3.64
C PRO A 6 8.57 -2.30 5.10
N ASP A 7 9.62 -2.19 5.91
CA ASP A 7 9.53 -1.71 7.30
C ASP A 7 9.18 -0.22 7.42
N LYS A 8 9.38 0.55 6.34
CA LYS A 8 9.03 1.98 6.27
C LYS A 8 7.75 2.23 5.49
N LEU A 9 6.96 1.18 5.21
CA LEU A 9 5.70 1.34 4.51
C LEU A 9 4.61 1.91 5.41
N GLN A 10 4.71 1.83 6.74
CA GLN A 10 3.65 2.37 7.61
C GLN A 10 3.48 3.88 7.40
N GLN A 11 2.24 4.33 7.23
CA GLN A 11 1.84 5.70 6.87
C GLN A 11 2.34 6.20 5.51
N SER A 12 2.89 5.32 4.67
CA SER A 12 3.21 5.67 3.29
C SER A 12 1.94 5.88 2.46
N LYS A 13 2.01 6.83 1.55
CA LYS A 13 0.89 7.27 0.71
C LYS A 13 1.00 6.64 -0.66
N TRP A 14 -0.12 6.14 -1.17
CA TRP A 14 -0.19 5.42 -2.44
C TRP A 14 -1.40 5.87 -3.25
N THR A 15 -1.23 5.88 -4.56
CA THR A 15 -2.25 6.20 -5.53
C THR A 15 -2.47 4.98 -6.42
N ALA A 16 -3.69 4.48 -6.49
CA ALA A 16 -4.06 3.45 -7.46
C ALA A 16 -4.07 4.05 -8.87
N VAL A 17 -3.32 3.44 -9.79
CA VAL A 17 -3.25 3.85 -11.20
C VAL A 17 -4.56 3.54 -11.91
N ALA A 18 -5.18 2.40 -11.59
CA ALA A 18 -6.50 2.01 -12.06
C ALA A 18 -7.50 2.09 -10.88
N PRO A 19 -8.03 3.29 -10.54
CA PRO A 19 -8.94 3.44 -9.41
C PRO A 19 -10.23 2.68 -9.66
N LYS A 20 -10.55 1.76 -8.75
CA LYS A 20 -11.87 1.11 -8.68
C LYS A 20 -12.73 1.88 -7.69
N HIS A 21 -14.04 1.94 -7.93
CA HIS A 21 -15.01 2.57 -7.02
C HIS A 21 -14.73 4.03 -6.63
N LYS A 22 -14.04 4.80 -7.50
CA LYS A 22 -13.59 6.19 -7.24
C LYS A 22 -12.57 6.31 -6.09
N GLU A 23 -11.98 5.21 -5.65
CA GLU A 23 -10.93 5.17 -4.65
C GLU A 23 -9.58 5.30 -5.37
N LYS A 24 -8.99 6.49 -5.31
CA LYS A 24 -7.68 6.77 -5.92
C LYS A 24 -6.56 6.78 -4.89
N HIS A 25 -6.78 7.38 -3.73
CA HIS A 25 -5.76 7.57 -2.70
C HIS A 25 -5.92 6.56 -1.56
N PHE A 26 -4.80 5.94 -1.22
CA PHE A 26 -4.67 4.93 -0.18
C PHE A 26 -3.48 5.28 0.72
N MET A 27 -3.56 4.85 1.97
CA MET A 27 -2.48 4.99 2.94
C MET A 27 -2.26 3.67 3.64
N VAL A 28 -1.01 3.27 3.82
CA VAL A 28 -0.70 2.09 4.63
C VAL A 28 -0.95 2.41 6.10
N THR A 29 -1.91 1.75 6.74
CA THR A 29 -2.21 1.95 8.16
C THR A 29 -1.49 0.94 9.05
N LYS A 30 -1.28 -0.29 8.55
CA LYS A 30 -0.63 -1.38 9.30
C LYS A 30 0.30 -2.19 8.42
N LEU A 31 1.34 -2.75 9.04
CA LEU A 31 2.24 -3.74 8.46
C LEU A 31 1.94 -5.09 9.11
N VAL A 32 1.80 -6.12 8.29
CA VAL A 32 1.61 -7.50 8.74
C VAL A 32 2.95 -8.20 8.59
N ARG A 33 3.42 -8.78 9.69
CA ARG A 33 4.69 -9.50 9.77
C ARG A 33 4.44 -10.99 9.99
N ASP A 34 5.33 -11.83 9.49
CA ASP A 34 5.31 -13.26 9.76
C ASP A 34 6.07 -13.59 11.07
N GLU A 35 6.24 -14.89 11.35
CA GLU A 35 6.94 -15.42 12.52
C GLU A 35 8.42 -15.00 12.57
N GLU A 36 9.06 -14.73 11.43
CA GLU A 36 10.43 -14.20 11.34
C GLU A 36 10.52 -12.67 11.43
N GLU A 37 9.45 -11.99 11.87
CA GLU A 37 9.31 -10.52 11.91
C GLU A 37 9.43 -9.83 10.54
N LYS A 38 9.37 -10.56 9.41
CA LYS A 38 9.47 -9.96 8.08
C LYS A 38 8.09 -9.45 7.66
N VAL A 39 8.05 -8.23 7.15
CA VAL A 39 6.81 -7.69 6.58
C VAL A 39 6.43 -8.51 5.35
N VAL A 40 5.26 -9.16 5.42
CA VAL A 40 4.70 -10.00 4.35
C VAL A 40 3.52 -9.32 3.67
N GLN A 41 2.72 -8.55 4.41
CA GLN A 41 1.57 -7.84 3.87
C GLN A 41 1.46 -6.43 4.47
N VAL A 42 0.65 -5.60 3.83
CA VAL A 42 0.29 -4.27 4.30
C VAL A 42 -1.22 -4.11 4.27
N VAL A 43 -1.74 -3.31 5.19
CA VAL A 43 -3.13 -2.86 5.20
C VAL A 43 -3.16 -1.46 4.61
N LEU A 44 -3.80 -1.30 3.45
CA LEU A 44 -4.10 -0.03 2.81
C LEU A 44 -5.49 0.42 3.18
N GLU A 45 -5.63 1.65 3.69
CA GLU A 45 -6.92 2.31 3.88
C GLU A 45 -7.14 3.34 2.77
N ALA A 46 -8.27 3.23 2.08
CA ALA A 46 -8.72 4.23 1.14
C ALA A 46 -9.12 5.51 1.91
N VAL A 47 -8.55 6.66 1.52
CA VAL A 47 -8.68 7.92 2.27
C VAL A 47 -10.14 8.40 2.36
N ILE A 48 -10.93 8.18 1.29
CA ILE A 48 -12.29 8.71 1.17
C ILE A 48 -13.31 7.76 1.80
N THR A 49 -13.26 6.48 1.42
CA THR A 49 -14.24 5.46 1.81
C THR A 49 -13.90 4.79 3.14
N ARG A 50 -12.67 5.00 3.65
CA ARG A 50 -12.10 4.29 4.82
C ARG A 50 -12.09 2.78 4.66
N ARG A 51 -12.14 2.29 3.42
CA ARG A 51 -12.10 0.86 3.14
C ARG A 51 -10.68 0.34 3.30
N GLU A 52 -10.53 -0.71 4.08
CA GLU A 52 -9.25 -1.37 4.29
C GLU A 52 -9.06 -2.54 3.32
N PHE A 53 -7.84 -2.68 2.82
CA PHE A 53 -7.41 -3.74 1.92
C PHE A 53 -6.10 -4.32 2.43
N THR A 54 -6.04 -5.63 2.57
CA THR A 54 -4.80 -6.33 2.88
C THR A 54 -4.25 -6.96 1.61
N LEU A 55 -2.99 -6.69 1.31
CA LEU A 55 -2.30 -7.28 0.17
C LEU A 55 -0.81 -7.49 0.47
N PRO A 56 -0.13 -8.39 -0.28
CA PRO A 56 1.31 -8.53 -0.20
C PRO A 56 1.99 -7.19 -0.49
N TRP A 57 2.93 -6.78 0.37
CA TRP A 57 3.59 -5.49 0.23
C TRP A 57 4.34 -5.36 -1.10
N GLN A 58 4.76 -6.49 -1.69
CA GLN A 58 5.42 -6.54 -3.00
C GLN A 58 4.53 -6.00 -4.12
N ALA A 59 3.20 -6.04 -3.99
CA ALA A 59 2.30 -5.46 -4.99
C ALA A 59 2.49 -3.94 -5.09
N LEU A 60 2.93 -3.25 -4.03
CA LEU A 60 3.25 -1.81 -4.09
C LEU A 60 4.48 -1.49 -4.95
N LYS A 61 5.30 -2.49 -5.32
CA LYS A 61 6.40 -2.30 -6.28
C LYS A 61 5.93 -2.17 -7.72
N ASP A 62 4.71 -2.60 -8.00
CA ASP A 62 4.11 -2.55 -9.33
C ASP A 62 3.65 -1.13 -9.65
N ASP A 63 4.45 -0.39 -10.43
CA ASP A 63 4.15 1.01 -10.78
C ASP A 63 2.93 1.14 -11.73
N GLU A 64 2.54 0.03 -12.38
CA GLU A 64 1.35 -0.04 -13.23
C GLU A 64 0.05 -0.09 -12.41
N THR A 65 0.13 -0.57 -11.18
CA THR A 65 -1.01 -0.64 -10.25
C THR A 65 -0.94 0.46 -9.19
N TRP A 66 0.24 0.74 -8.66
CA TRP A 66 0.46 1.60 -7.49
C TRP A 66 1.55 2.63 -7.74
N ARG A 67 1.21 3.90 -7.53
CA ARG A 67 2.17 5.01 -7.53
C ARG A 67 2.37 5.54 -6.13
N MET A 68 3.62 5.73 -5.74
CA MET A 68 3.95 6.34 -4.44
C MET A 68 3.58 7.83 -4.45
N GLY A 69 2.99 8.29 -3.34
CA GLY A 69 2.52 9.66 -3.14
C GLY A 69 1.04 9.87 -3.50
N TRP A 70 0.61 11.13 -3.49
CA TRP A 70 -0.71 11.57 -3.97
C TRP A 70 -0.52 12.22 -5.33
N LYS A 71 -0.44 11.42 -6.39
CA LYS A 71 -0.25 11.89 -7.76
C LYS A 71 -1.49 11.60 -8.61
#